data_AF-A0A959H038-F1
#
_entry.id   AF-A0A959H038-F1
#
_cell.length_a   1.000
_cell.length_b   1.000
_cell.length_c   1.000
_cell.angle_alpha   90.00
_cell.angle_beta   90.00
_cell.angle_gamma   90.00
#
_symmetry.space_group_name_H-M   'P 1'
#
loop_
_entity.id
_entity.type
_entity.pdbx_description
1 polymer ?
#
loop_
_entity_poly.entity_id
_entity_poly.type
_entity_poly.pdbx_seq_one_letter_code
_entity_poly.pdbx_strand_id
1 'polypeptide(L)'
;MAKKTAHDPALDSRTPSGPMAEKWEDYKGHVPLVSPNNKRRIDVIIIGSGLAGASAAASLGELGYNVKVFTFHDSPRRAHSIAAQGGINA
;
A
#
# COMPACT_ATOMS: atom_id res chain seq x y z
N MET A 1 -8.38 25.61 -19.58
CA MET A 1 -7.82 24.30 -19.98
C MET A 1 -6.35 24.50 -20.34
N ALA A 2 -5.42 24.10 -19.47
CA ALA A 2 -3.99 24.17 -19.77
C ALA A 2 -3.49 22.76 -20.15
N LYS A 3 -3.00 22.63 -21.39
CA LYS A 3 -2.35 21.41 -21.89
C LYS A 3 -1.03 21.23 -21.12
N LYS A 4 -0.88 20.13 -20.38
CA LYS A 4 0.40 19.72 -19.78
C LYS A 4 1.23 19.07 -20.88
N THR A 5 2.22 19.79 -21.40
CA THR A 5 3.18 19.30 -22.41
C THR A 5 4.16 18.28 -21.83
N ALA A 6 4.75 17.49 -22.71
CA ALA A 6 5.60 16.35 -22.43
C ALA A 6 6.84 16.66 -21.57
N HIS A 7 7.10 15.75 -20.62
CA HIS A 7 8.31 15.52 -19.84
C HIS A 7 8.94 16.71 -19.10
N ASP A 8 8.42 16.94 -17.88
CA ASP A 8 9.14 17.53 -16.76
C ASP A 8 9.75 16.35 -15.95
N PRO A 9 11.06 16.30 -15.61
CA PRO A 9 11.65 15.17 -14.87
C PRO A 9 11.17 15.06 -13.41
N ALA A 10 10.30 15.97 -12.97
CA ALA A 10 9.66 15.89 -11.66
C ALA A 10 8.66 14.73 -11.61
N LEU A 11 8.88 13.79 -10.69
CA LEU A 11 7.96 12.70 -10.40
C LEU A 11 6.60 13.25 -9.98
N ASP A 12 5.52 12.71 -10.57
CA ASP A 12 4.15 13.03 -10.16
C ASP A 12 3.84 12.36 -8.82
N SER A 13 3.77 13.15 -7.75
CA SER A 13 3.48 12.68 -6.39
C SER A 13 1.99 12.38 -6.16
N ARG A 14 1.09 12.76 -7.08
CA ARG A 14 -0.37 12.64 -6.95
C ARG A 14 -0.93 13.07 -5.59
N THR A 15 -0.34 14.11 -5.01
CA THR A 15 -0.74 14.61 -3.70
C THR A 15 -2.17 15.19 -3.78
N PRO A 16 -3.08 14.85 -2.85
CA PRO A 16 -4.43 15.40 -2.89
C PRO A 16 -4.46 16.92 -2.76
N SER A 17 -5.49 17.56 -3.33
CA SER A 17 -5.70 19.01 -3.25
C SER A 17 -6.24 19.44 -1.88
N GLY A 18 -6.28 20.76 -1.63
CA GLY A 18 -6.90 21.34 -0.43
C GLY A 18 -5.92 21.69 0.70
N PRO A 19 -6.44 22.25 1.81
CA PRO A 19 -5.66 22.65 2.98
C PRO A 19 -4.93 21.47 3.62
N MET A 20 -3.69 21.67 4.07
CA MET A 20 -2.82 20.60 4.60
C MET A 20 -3.47 19.77 5.71
N ALA A 21 -4.21 20.42 6.61
CA ALA A 21 -4.85 19.77 7.76
C ALA A 21 -5.97 18.79 7.35
N GLU A 22 -6.75 19.12 6.32
CA GLU A 22 -7.95 18.38 5.91
C GLU A 22 -7.71 17.47 4.69
N LYS A 23 -6.62 17.73 3.95
CA LYS A 23 -6.28 17.12 2.66
C LYS A 23 -6.48 15.61 2.58
N TRP A 24 -5.96 14.87 3.56
CA TRP A 24 -6.04 13.41 3.56
C TRP A 24 -7.39 12.89 4.08
N GLU A 25 -8.05 13.65 4.94
CA GLU A 25 -9.39 13.32 5.42
C GLU A 25 -10.40 13.46 4.28
N ASP A 26 -10.37 14.59 3.57
CA ASP A 26 -11.21 14.85 2.40
C ASP A 26 -10.96 13.82 1.28
N TYR A 27 -9.68 13.53 0.97
CA TYR A 27 -9.35 12.52 -0.04
C TYR A 27 -9.91 11.13 0.31
N LYS A 28 -9.79 10.70 1.58
CA LYS A 28 -10.37 9.41 2.02
C LYS A 28 -11.89 9.37 1.90
N GLY A 29 -12.58 10.50 2.07
CA GLY A 29 -14.03 10.61 1.91
C GLY A 29 -14.50 10.46 0.46
N HIS A 30 -13.65 10.85 -0.50
CA HIS A 30 -14.00 10.91 -1.92
C HIS A 30 -13.30 9.86 -2.80
N VAL A 31 -12.36 9.09 -2.25
CA VAL A 31 -11.60 8.10 -3.04
C VAL A 31 -12.53 7.01 -3.60
N PRO A 32 -12.40 6.63 -4.88
CA PRO A 32 -13.20 5.55 -5.45
C PRO A 32 -12.99 4.24 -4.70
N LEU A 33 -14.10 3.64 -4.24
CA LEU A 33 -14.07 2.35 -3.56
C LEU A 33 -13.90 1.20 -4.56
N VAL A 34 -13.14 0.18 -4.15
CA VAL A 34 -12.95 -1.03 -4.93
C VAL A 34 -14.10 -2.00 -4.66
N SER A 35 -14.91 -2.27 -5.66
CA SER A 35 -15.95 -3.31 -5.56
C SER A 35 -15.34 -4.71 -5.45
N PRO A 36 -16.01 -5.67 -4.78
CA PRO A 36 -15.50 -7.05 -4.64
C PRO A 36 -15.09 -7.70 -5.96
N ASN A 37 -15.88 -7.49 -7.03
CA ASN A 37 -15.62 -8.04 -8.35
C ASN A 37 -14.35 -7.48 -9.00
N ASN A 38 -13.93 -6.27 -8.63
CA ASN A 38 -12.76 -5.61 -9.19
C ASN A 38 -11.46 -5.94 -8.44
N LYS A 39 -11.51 -6.49 -7.23
CA LYS A 39 -10.31 -6.74 -6.41
C LYS A 39 -9.28 -7.63 -7.11
N ARG A 40 -9.73 -8.69 -7.80
CA ARG A 40 -8.86 -9.61 -8.55
C ARG A 40 -8.16 -8.98 -9.75
N ARG A 41 -8.64 -7.83 -10.22
CA ARG A 41 -8.04 -7.09 -11.34
C ARG A 41 -6.94 -6.13 -10.88
N ILE A 42 -6.78 -5.96 -9.57
CA ILE A 42 -5.80 -5.07 -8.98
C ILE A 42 -4.65 -5.90 -8.46
N ASP A 43 -3.48 -5.65 -9.03
CA ASP A 43 -2.21 -6.18 -8.52
C ASP A 43 -1.73 -5.33 -7.35
N VAL A 44 -1.49 -5.98 -6.22
CA VAL A 44 -0.91 -5.34 -5.05
C VAL A 44 0.51 -5.87 -4.85
N ILE A 45 1.49 -4.99 -4.96
CA ILE A 45 2.88 -5.32 -4.71
C ILE A 45 3.23 -4.92 -3.28
N ILE A 46 3.69 -5.89 -2.50
CA ILE A 46 4.19 -5.68 -1.14
C ILE A 46 5.68 -5.93 -1.14
N ILE A 47 6.45 -4.92 -0.72
CA ILE A 47 7.89 -5.01 -0.57
C ILE A 47 8.22 -5.16 0.91
N GLY A 48 8.81 -6.30 1.26
CA GLY A 48 9.12 -6.72 2.62
C GLY A 48 8.12 -7.75 3.17
N SER A 49 8.66 -8.80 3.79
CA SER A 49 7.88 -9.90 4.39
C SER A 49 7.96 -9.91 5.92
N GLY A 50 8.28 -8.77 6.54
CA GLY A 50 8.22 -8.64 8.01
C GLY A 50 6.79 -8.65 8.53
N LEU A 51 6.62 -8.47 9.84
CA LEU A 51 5.32 -8.52 10.51
C LEU A 51 4.23 -7.72 9.77
N ALA A 52 4.49 -6.46 9.45
CA ALA A 52 3.52 -5.62 8.74
C ALA A 52 3.23 -6.11 7.31
N GLY A 53 4.27 -6.43 6.54
CA GLY A 53 4.13 -6.85 5.14
C GLY A 53 3.43 -8.20 4.99
N ALA A 54 3.78 -9.17 5.83
CA ALA A 54 3.13 -10.48 5.86
C ALA A 54 1.66 -10.38 6.27
N SER A 55 1.34 -9.60 7.31
CA SER A 55 -0.03 -9.38 7.74
C SER A 55 -0.87 -8.66 6.67
N ALA A 56 -0.32 -7.62 6.04
CA ALA A 56 -0.98 -6.93 4.93
C ALA A 56 -1.22 -7.87 3.74
N ALA A 57 -0.23 -8.71 3.40
CA ALA A 57 -0.36 -9.67 2.32
C ALA A 57 -1.47 -10.70 2.58
N ALA A 58 -1.52 -11.23 3.79
CA ALA A 58 -2.56 -12.17 4.21
C ALA A 58 -3.96 -11.54 4.12
N SER A 59 -4.15 -10.37 4.74
CA SER A 59 -5.46 -9.70 4.74
C SER A 59 -5.92 -9.30 3.34
N LEU A 60 -5.02 -8.76 2.50
CA LEU A 60 -5.38 -8.38 1.14
C LEU A 60 -5.62 -9.61 0.25
N GLY A 61 -4.86 -10.69 0.43
CA GLY A 61 -5.10 -11.96 -0.25
C GLY A 61 -6.47 -12.54 0.11
N GLU A 62 -6.82 -12.56 1.40
CA GLU A 62 -8.13 -13.00 1.89
C GLU A 62 -9.28 -12.17 1.32
N LEU A 63 -9.08 -10.85 1.19
CA LEU A 63 -10.06 -9.96 0.54
C LEU A 63 -10.22 -10.21 -0.96
N GLY A 64 -9.34 -11.00 -1.59
CA GLY A 64 -9.41 -11.40 -3.00
C GLY A 64 -8.58 -10.55 -3.97
N TYR A 65 -7.59 -9.81 -3.47
CA TYR A 65 -6.63 -9.08 -4.32
C TYR A 65 -5.56 -10.02 -4.89
N ASN A 66 -4.98 -9.65 -6.04
CA ASN A 66 -3.80 -10.35 -6.56
C ASN A 66 -2.54 -9.81 -5.89
N VAL A 67 -2.10 -10.46 -4.81
CA VAL A 67 -0.97 -9.98 -3.99
C VAL A 67 0.34 -10.64 -4.41
N LYS A 68 1.35 -9.82 -4.69
CA LYS A 68 2.73 -10.23 -4.98
C LYS A 68 3.65 -9.69 -3.88
N VAL A 69 4.27 -10.59 -3.12
CA VAL A 69 5.17 -10.23 -2.02
C VAL A 69 6.60 -10.47 -2.45
N PHE A 70 7.43 -9.44 -2.33
CA PHE A 70 8.86 -9.51 -2.60
C PHE A 70 9.63 -9.25 -1.31
N THR A 71 10.66 -10.03 -1.04
CA THR A 71 11.52 -9.84 0.13
C THR A 71 12.97 -9.98 -0.30
N PHE A 72 13.84 -9.17 0.29
CA PHE A 72 15.28 -9.22 0.01
C PHE A 72 15.95 -10.43 0.67
N HIS A 73 15.35 -10.96 1.74
CA HIS A 73 15.95 -12.04 2.52
C HIS A 73 15.82 -13.40 1.82
N ASP A 74 16.78 -14.29 2.11
CA ASP A 74 16.77 -15.70 1.63
C ASP A 74 15.49 -16.45 2.01
N SER A 75 14.80 -16.02 3.08
CA SER A 75 13.47 -16.52 3.40
C SER A 75 12.58 -15.45 4.04
N PRO A 76 11.25 -15.56 3.88
CA PRO A 76 10.32 -14.59 4.47
C PRO A 76 10.43 -14.44 5.99
N ARG A 77 10.90 -15.49 6.69
CA ARG A 77 11.04 -15.55 8.15
C ARG A 77 12.32 -14.88 8.68
N ARG A 78 13.14 -14.28 7.81
CA ARG A 78 14.41 -13.63 8.17
C ARG A 78 14.30 -12.10 8.29
N ALA A 79 13.10 -11.55 8.19
CA ALA A 79 12.86 -10.15 8.52
C ALA A 79 13.14 -9.89 10.01
N HIS A 80 13.66 -8.70 10.33
CA HIS A 80 14.05 -8.34 11.70
C HIS A 80 12.93 -8.50 12.74
N SER A 81 11.67 -8.38 12.32
CA SER A 81 10.51 -8.56 13.20
C SER A 81 10.44 -9.93 13.88
N ILE A 82 11.16 -10.96 13.39
CA ILE A 82 11.25 -12.27 14.07
C ILE A 82 12.00 -12.21 15.40
N ALA A 83 12.86 -11.21 15.57
CA ALA A 83 13.63 -10.98 16.78
C ALA A 83 12.86 -10.19 17.86
N ALA A 84 11.57 -9.90 17.63
CA ALA A 84 10.75 -9.19 18.60
C ALA A 84 10.66 -9.96 19.94
N GLN A 85 10.75 -9.21 21.04
CA GLN A 85 10.67 -9.71 22.41
C GLN A 85 9.70 -8.82 23.20
N GLY A 86 9.16 -9.32 24.32
CA GLY A 86 8.29 -8.53 25.22
C GLY A 86 6.80 -8.50 24.85
N GLY A 87 6.41 -9.04 23.69
CA GLY A 87 4.99 -9.19 23.29
C GLY A 87 4.40 -7.94 22.62
N ILE A 88 3.08 -7.96 22.37
CA ILE A 88 2.30 -6.80 21.92
C ILE A 88 1.34 -6.39 23.03
N ASN A 89 1.10 -5.09 23.18
CA ASN A 89 -0.03 -4.60 23.97
C ASN A 89 -1.29 -4.70 23.10
N ALA A 90 -2.42 -5.08 23.72
CA ALA A 90 -3.73 -5.17 23.09
C ALA A 90 -4.76 -4.38 23.91
#